data_AF-A0A2K8XAI4-F1
#
_entry.id   AF-A0A2K8XAI4-F1
#
_cell.length_a   1.000
_cell.length_b   1.000
_cell.length_c   1.000
_cell.angle_alpha   90.00
_cell.angle_beta   90.00
_cell.angle_gamma   90.00
#
_symmetry.space_group_name_H-M   'P 1'
#
loop_
_entity.id
_entity.type
_entity.pdbx_description
1 polymer ?
#
loop_
_entity_poly.entity_id
_entity_poly.type
_entity_poly.pdbx_seq_one_letter_code
_entity_poly.pdbx_strand_id
1 'polypeptide(L)'
;MYTIMKNIFAIIIFLFPIIIFSQNFKIAKPNATELNAEMKRTNFADDVIYMYLNRNYDSIAKKREVIYYNYPGYSICSFNQAFENGINYSIEQCKEAGGISISLVLPKTDRESLNQWIELIFKSSPMDIEHSWNSDKSKFEPTDKGVGCYYEIKETESNTIVENYCGC
;
A
#
# COMPACT_ATOMS: atom_id res chain seq x y z
N MET A 1 -22.88 -14.03 67.18
CA MET A 1 -21.47 -14.41 67.06
C MET A 1 -21.25 -15.01 65.67
N TYR A 2 -20.88 -14.18 64.70
CA TYR A 2 -19.89 -14.40 63.62
C TYR A 2 -19.98 -13.19 62.68
N THR A 3 -18.88 -12.45 62.64
CA THR A 3 -18.58 -11.25 61.86
C THR A 3 -18.37 -11.61 60.38
N ILE A 4 -18.36 -10.61 59.49
CA ILE A 4 -17.46 -10.41 58.30
C ILE A 4 -18.26 -9.60 57.25
N MET A 5 -18.18 -8.27 57.31
CA MET A 5 -17.28 -7.41 56.52
C MET A 5 -17.64 -7.28 55.02
N LYS A 6 -18.27 -6.14 54.71
CA LYS A 6 -17.74 -5.11 53.80
C LYS A 6 -17.04 -5.61 52.52
N ASN A 7 -17.81 -5.90 51.47
CA ASN A 7 -17.31 -5.93 50.08
C ASN A 7 -17.94 -4.79 49.27
N ILE A 8 -17.47 -3.57 49.55
CA ILE A 8 -17.60 -2.41 48.66
C ILE A 8 -16.21 -2.23 48.05
N PHE A 9 -15.89 -2.98 46.99
CA PHE A 9 -14.72 -2.86 46.09
C PHE A 9 -14.87 -4.05 45.12
N ALA A 10 -14.99 -3.97 43.81
CA ALA A 10 -14.71 -2.91 42.86
C ALA A 10 -15.53 -3.20 41.58
N ILE A 11 -16.43 -2.30 41.19
CA ILE A 11 -17.03 -2.28 39.84
C ILE A 11 -16.73 -0.91 39.25
N ILE A 12 -15.45 -0.62 39.07
CA ILE A 12 -14.96 0.55 38.32
C ILE A 12 -13.68 0.07 37.64
N ILE A 13 -13.78 -0.42 36.40
CA ILE A 13 -12.77 -0.45 35.31
C ILE A 13 -13.47 -1.18 34.15
N PHE A 14 -14.38 -0.51 33.45
CA PHE A 14 -14.76 -0.87 32.07
C PHE A 14 -15.24 0.39 31.32
N LEU A 15 -14.62 1.52 31.65
CA LEU A 15 -14.64 2.74 30.85
C LEU A 15 -13.18 3.07 30.53
N PHE A 16 -12.46 2.12 29.92
CA PHE A 16 -11.44 2.56 28.97
C PHE A 16 -12.26 3.04 27.78
N PRO A 17 -12.40 4.36 27.53
CA PRO A 17 -12.64 4.76 26.17
C PRO A 17 -11.53 4.07 25.39
N ILE A 18 -11.89 3.22 24.44
CA ILE A 18 -10.96 2.82 23.40
C ILE A 18 -10.66 4.16 22.75
N ILE A 19 -9.59 4.81 23.20
CA ILE A 19 -9.00 5.95 22.53
C ILE A 19 -8.50 5.30 21.24
N ILE A 20 -9.40 5.18 20.27
CA ILE A 20 -9.05 4.90 18.90
C ILE A 20 -8.21 6.11 18.57
N PHE A 21 -6.90 5.94 18.70
CA PHE A 21 -5.93 6.89 18.25
C PHE A 21 -6.21 7.07 16.76
N SER A 22 -7.01 8.08 16.42
CA SER A 22 -6.93 8.73 15.12
C SER A 22 -5.60 9.47 15.11
N GLN A 23 -4.51 8.69 15.10
CA GLN A 23 -3.26 9.19 14.59
C GLN A 23 -3.47 9.24 13.08
N ASN A 24 -3.37 10.45 12.51
CA ASN A 24 -3.33 10.61 11.07
C ASN A 24 -2.22 9.69 10.55
N PHE A 25 -2.60 8.64 9.85
CA PHE A 25 -1.64 7.69 9.31
C PHE A 25 -0.74 8.45 8.35
N LYS A 26 0.57 8.27 8.52
CA LYS A 26 1.57 8.84 7.63
C LYS A 26 2.38 7.72 7.01
N ILE A 27 2.29 7.62 5.70
CA ILE A 27 3.07 6.65 4.95
C ILE A 27 4.58 6.95 5.07
N ALA A 28 5.39 5.91 5.27
CA ALA A 28 6.83 6.05 5.44
C ALA A 28 7.46 6.57 4.14
N LYS A 29 8.40 7.51 4.24
CA LYS A 29 9.02 8.10 3.06
C LYS A 29 9.89 7.06 2.33
N PRO A 30 9.67 6.77 1.03
CA PRO A 30 10.49 5.80 0.31
C PRO A 30 11.93 6.27 0.14
N ASN A 31 12.89 5.36 0.29
CA ASN A 31 14.28 5.57 -0.11
C ASN A 31 14.46 5.13 -1.57
N ALA A 32 14.27 6.06 -2.51
CA ALA A 32 14.19 5.73 -3.92
C ALA A 32 15.48 5.09 -4.48
N THR A 33 16.64 5.53 -4.01
CA THR A 33 17.93 4.98 -4.42
C THR A 33 18.07 3.51 -3.99
N GLU A 34 17.66 3.20 -2.77
CA GLU A 34 17.76 1.86 -2.21
C GLU A 34 16.76 0.90 -2.84
N LEU A 35 15.52 1.34 -3.05
CA LEU A 35 14.51 0.58 -3.79
C LEU A 35 14.97 0.30 -5.23
N ASN A 36 15.54 1.30 -5.92
CA ASN A 36 16.07 1.10 -7.27
C ASN A 36 17.21 0.08 -7.33
N ALA A 37 18.14 0.15 -6.37
CA ALA A 37 19.24 -0.81 -6.27
C ALA A 37 18.71 -2.23 -6.04
N GLU A 38 17.69 -2.39 -5.20
CA GLU A 38 17.07 -3.68 -4.90
C GLU A 38 16.28 -4.25 -6.08
N MET A 39 15.50 -3.41 -6.79
CA MET A 39 14.83 -3.80 -8.04
C MET A 39 15.84 -4.39 -9.03
N LYS A 40 16.98 -3.72 -9.23
CA LYS A 40 18.05 -4.22 -10.11
C LYS A 40 18.68 -5.50 -9.57
N ARG A 41 18.96 -5.58 -8.26
CA ARG A 41 19.57 -6.76 -7.63
C ARG A 41 18.70 -8.01 -7.75
N THR A 42 17.39 -7.86 -7.63
CA THR A 42 16.40 -8.94 -7.72
C THR A 42 15.93 -9.22 -9.15
N ASN A 43 16.48 -8.49 -10.14
CA ASN A 43 16.05 -8.55 -11.52
C ASN A 43 14.53 -8.33 -11.67
N PHE A 44 14.01 -7.34 -10.93
CA PHE A 44 12.61 -6.91 -10.99
C PHE A 44 11.60 -8.03 -10.68
N ALA A 45 11.95 -8.93 -9.75
CA ALA A 45 11.13 -10.10 -9.41
C ALA A 45 9.80 -9.73 -8.72
N ASP A 46 9.77 -8.63 -7.96
CA ASP A 46 8.59 -8.06 -7.34
C ASP A 46 8.39 -6.63 -7.83
N ASP A 47 7.16 -6.12 -7.76
CA ASP A 47 6.91 -4.71 -8.03
C ASP A 47 7.46 -3.81 -6.91
N VAL A 48 7.71 -2.56 -7.26
CA VAL A 48 8.35 -1.58 -6.38
C VAL A 48 7.48 -1.20 -5.17
N ILE A 49 6.15 -1.23 -5.29
CA ILE A 49 5.23 -0.92 -4.19
C ILE A 49 5.25 -2.06 -3.17
N TYR A 50 5.13 -3.31 -3.61
CA TYR A 50 5.21 -4.46 -2.72
C TYR A 50 6.56 -4.57 -2.00
N MET A 51 7.65 -4.33 -2.72
CA MET A 51 8.98 -4.27 -2.12
C MET A 51 9.10 -3.16 -1.08
N TYR A 52 8.56 -1.98 -1.38
CA TYR A 52 8.50 -0.88 -0.41
C TYR A 52 7.73 -1.30 0.85
N LEU A 53 6.57 -1.95 0.71
CA LEU A 53 5.76 -2.37 1.84
C LEU A 53 6.50 -3.37 2.73
N ASN A 54 7.08 -4.42 2.15
CA ASN A 54 7.84 -5.44 2.90
C ASN A 54 9.05 -4.88 3.66
N ARG A 55 9.56 -3.72 3.28
CA ARG A 55 10.69 -3.06 3.94
C ARG A 55 10.26 -2.13 5.08
N ASN A 56 9.04 -1.62 5.03
CA ASN A 56 8.59 -0.53 5.91
C ASN A 56 7.47 -0.95 6.85
N TYR A 57 6.80 -2.07 6.59
CA TYR A 57 5.63 -2.53 7.34
C TYR A 57 5.66 -4.04 7.51
N ASP A 58 5.34 -4.49 8.72
CA ASP A 58 5.18 -5.92 8.99
C ASP A 58 3.92 -6.46 8.32
N SER A 59 4.02 -7.60 7.63
CA SER A 59 2.85 -8.30 7.13
C SER A 59 2.11 -8.99 8.28
N ILE A 60 0.82 -8.72 8.42
CA ILE A 60 -0.02 -9.34 9.47
C ILE A 60 -0.84 -10.53 8.95
N ALA A 61 -0.77 -10.76 7.63
CA ALA A 61 -1.43 -11.88 6.99
C ALA A 61 -0.55 -12.48 5.89
N LYS A 62 -0.76 -13.78 5.64
CA LYS A 62 -0.27 -14.45 4.44
C LYS A 62 -0.97 -13.88 3.20
N LYS A 63 -0.35 -14.07 2.03
CA LYS A 63 -0.99 -13.81 0.73
C LYS A 63 -2.31 -14.59 0.63
N ARG A 64 -3.37 -13.93 0.15
CA ARG A 64 -4.72 -14.45 -0.07
C ARG A 64 -5.12 -14.25 -1.52
N GLU A 65 -6.16 -14.95 -1.96
CA GLU A 65 -6.69 -14.85 -3.34
C GLU A 65 -5.57 -15.04 -4.38
N VAL A 66 -4.70 -16.00 -4.11
CA VAL A 66 -3.49 -16.23 -4.91
C VAL A 66 -3.87 -16.88 -6.23
N ILE A 67 -3.51 -16.24 -7.34
CA ILE A 67 -3.62 -16.76 -8.70
C ILE A 67 -2.22 -16.93 -9.25
N TYR A 68 -1.99 -18.04 -9.95
CA TYR A 68 -0.73 -18.36 -10.61
C TYR A 68 -0.85 -18.13 -12.12
N TYR A 69 0.28 -17.84 -12.77
CA TYR A 69 0.33 -17.84 -14.24
C TYR A 69 -0.09 -19.20 -14.80
N ASN A 70 -0.66 -19.21 -16.00
CA ASN A 70 -0.89 -20.46 -16.73
C ASN A 70 0.46 -21.14 -17.05
N TYR A 71 1.48 -20.35 -17.38
CA TYR A 71 2.85 -20.82 -17.59
C TYR A 71 3.86 -19.70 -17.27
N PRO A 72 4.89 -19.97 -16.44
CA PRO A 72 5.07 -21.15 -15.61
C PRO A 72 4.09 -21.18 -14.42
N GLY A 73 3.46 -22.35 -14.19
CA GLY A 73 2.39 -22.53 -13.18
C GLY A 73 2.77 -22.38 -11.71
N TYR A 74 4.02 -22.02 -11.39
CA TYR A 74 4.49 -21.83 -10.02
C TYR A 74 4.66 -20.35 -9.64
N SER A 75 4.64 -19.45 -10.61
CA SER A 75 4.79 -18.01 -10.37
C SER A 75 3.41 -17.40 -10.07
N ILE A 76 3.32 -16.66 -8.96
CA ILE A 76 2.11 -15.93 -8.58
C ILE A 76 1.96 -14.73 -9.51
N CYS A 77 0.78 -14.54 -10.09
CA CYS A 77 0.44 -13.39 -10.94
C CYS A 77 -0.59 -12.46 -10.30
N SER A 78 -1.31 -12.90 -9.27
CA SER A 78 -2.22 -12.04 -8.51
C SER A 78 -2.32 -12.52 -7.06
N PHE A 79 -2.40 -11.56 -6.13
CA PHE A 79 -2.67 -11.84 -4.72
C PHE A 79 -3.06 -10.55 -3.98
N ASN A 80 -3.63 -10.75 -2.79
CA ASN A 80 -3.89 -9.71 -1.80
C ASN A 80 -3.08 -9.98 -0.52
N GLN A 81 -2.54 -8.95 0.11
CA GLN A 81 -1.85 -9.06 1.39
C GLN A 81 -2.12 -7.87 2.31
N ALA A 82 -2.34 -8.18 3.59
CA ALA A 82 -2.56 -7.18 4.63
C ALA A 82 -1.26 -6.94 5.41
N PHE A 83 -0.97 -5.68 5.67
CA PHE A 83 0.13 -5.20 6.48
C PHE A 83 -0.41 -4.53 7.75
N GLU A 84 0.47 -4.29 8.71
CA GLU A 84 0.15 -3.50 9.89
C GLU A 84 -0.40 -2.11 9.52
N ASN A 85 -0.93 -1.41 10.51
CA ASN A 85 -1.52 -0.08 10.33
C ASN A 85 -2.70 -0.06 9.34
N GLY A 86 -3.35 -1.19 9.05
CA GLY A 86 -4.55 -1.23 8.20
C GLY A 86 -4.28 -1.11 6.70
N ILE A 87 -3.04 -1.29 6.27
CA ILE A 87 -2.66 -1.24 4.85
C ILE A 87 -3.05 -2.55 4.16
N ASN A 88 -3.69 -2.47 2.99
CA ASN A 88 -3.94 -3.62 2.13
C ASN A 88 -3.37 -3.37 0.73
N TYR A 89 -2.67 -4.37 0.22
CA TYR A 89 -2.08 -4.36 -1.10
C TYR A 89 -2.70 -5.49 -1.93
N SER A 90 -2.96 -5.18 -3.19
CA SER A 90 -3.54 -6.08 -4.19
C SER A 90 -2.80 -5.90 -5.50
N ILE A 91 -2.48 -7.01 -6.18
CA ILE A 91 -1.87 -7.00 -7.52
C ILE A 91 -2.56 -7.96 -8.45
N GLU A 92 -2.68 -7.58 -9.71
CA GLU A 92 -3.12 -8.42 -10.83
C GLU A 92 -2.20 -8.20 -12.05
N GLN A 93 -1.50 -9.26 -12.45
CA GLN A 93 -0.60 -9.31 -13.61
C GLN A 93 -0.80 -10.60 -14.42
N CYS A 94 -1.95 -11.27 -14.27
CA CYS A 94 -2.18 -12.58 -14.89
C CYS A 94 -2.33 -12.53 -16.41
N LYS A 95 -2.37 -11.35 -17.02
CA LYS A 95 -2.48 -11.15 -18.47
C LYS A 95 -1.08 -10.88 -19.04
N GLU A 96 -0.55 -11.82 -19.83
CA GLU A 96 0.81 -11.77 -20.41
C GLU A 96 1.12 -10.47 -21.17
N ALA A 97 0.10 -9.80 -21.73
CA ALA A 97 0.23 -8.51 -22.42
C ALA A 97 -0.65 -7.40 -21.82
N GLY A 98 -1.26 -7.62 -20.65
CA GLY A 98 -2.29 -6.73 -20.08
C GLY A 98 -1.77 -5.72 -19.06
N GLY A 99 -0.45 -5.63 -18.88
CA GLY A 99 0.15 -4.77 -17.86
C GLY A 99 0.00 -5.30 -16.43
N ILE A 100 0.39 -4.46 -15.48
CA ILE A 100 0.28 -4.69 -14.05
C ILE A 100 -0.77 -3.74 -13.49
N SER A 101 -1.72 -4.25 -12.71
CA SER A 101 -2.65 -3.44 -11.93
C SER A 101 -2.40 -3.66 -10.43
N ILE A 102 -2.24 -2.58 -9.68
CA ILE A 102 -2.03 -2.59 -8.23
C ILE A 102 -3.09 -1.70 -7.58
N SER A 103 -3.69 -2.17 -6.50
CA SER A 103 -4.52 -1.35 -5.61
C SER A 103 -3.88 -1.35 -4.23
N LEU A 104 -3.56 -0.16 -3.73
CA LEU A 104 -3.01 0.07 -2.40
C LEU A 104 -4.02 0.86 -1.57
N VAL A 105 -4.63 0.19 -0.61
CA VAL A 105 -5.55 0.80 0.36
C VAL A 105 -4.76 1.17 1.60
N LEU A 106 -4.74 2.47 1.91
CA LEU A 106 -4.12 3.04 3.10
C LEU A 106 -5.21 3.58 4.03
N PRO A 107 -4.97 3.61 5.35
CA PRO A 107 -5.75 4.50 6.20
C PRO A 107 -5.65 5.93 5.70
N LYS A 108 -6.63 6.76 6.04
CA LYS A 108 -6.68 8.16 5.63
C LYS A 108 -5.33 8.86 5.86
N THR A 109 -4.72 9.34 4.79
CA THR A 109 -3.40 9.99 4.78
C THR A 109 -3.49 11.40 4.22
N ASP A 110 -2.52 12.26 4.57
CA ASP A 110 -2.44 13.58 3.97
C ASP A 110 -2.01 13.51 2.50
N ARG A 111 -2.66 14.33 1.67
CA ARG A 111 -2.44 14.34 0.21
C ARG A 111 -1.02 14.72 -0.19
N GLU A 112 -0.39 15.63 0.55
CA GLU A 112 0.96 16.10 0.23
C GLU A 112 2.00 14.99 0.40
N SER A 113 1.98 14.29 1.53
CA SER A 113 2.87 13.15 1.78
C SER A 113 2.61 12.02 0.80
N LEU A 114 1.36 11.78 0.42
CA LEU A 114 1.03 10.75 -0.57
C LEU A 114 1.56 11.08 -1.96
N ASN A 115 1.44 12.33 -2.40
CA ASN A 115 1.97 12.76 -3.69
C ASN A 115 3.51 12.62 -3.72
N GLN A 116 4.19 13.04 -2.64
CA GLN A 116 5.64 12.84 -2.50
C GLN A 116 6.01 11.35 -2.49
N TRP A 117 5.20 10.51 -1.85
CA TRP A 117 5.39 9.07 -1.85
C TRP A 117 5.29 8.51 -3.28
N ILE A 118 4.26 8.88 -4.06
CA ILE A 118 4.10 8.45 -5.47
C ILE A 118 5.31 8.85 -6.31
N GLU A 119 5.77 10.10 -6.21
CA GLU A 119 6.94 10.59 -6.94
C GLU A 119 8.21 9.80 -6.60
N LEU A 120 8.40 9.45 -5.33
CA LEU A 120 9.55 8.66 -4.88
C LEU A 120 9.45 7.20 -5.30
N ILE A 121 8.27 6.60 -5.29
CA ILE A 121 8.03 5.25 -5.82
C ILE A 121 8.31 5.24 -7.33
N PHE A 122 7.78 6.19 -8.10
CA PHE A 122 8.06 6.29 -9.53
C PHE A 122 9.56 6.45 -9.81
N LYS A 123 10.25 7.33 -9.06
CA LYS A 123 11.70 7.51 -9.17
C LYS A 123 12.51 6.25 -8.82
N SER A 124 11.94 5.33 -8.06
CA SER A 124 12.59 4.07 -7.69
C SER A 124 12.65 3.08 -8.85
N SER A 125 11.78 3.22 -9.85
CA SER A 125 11.79 2.42 -11.09
C SER A 125 11.62 3.36 -12.29
N PRO A 126 12.63 4.21 -12.57
CA PRO A 126 12.48 5.27 -13.55
C PRO A 126 12.26 4.71 -14.95
N MET A 127 11.38 5.37 -15.68
CA MET A 127 11.06 5.09 -17.08
C MET A 127 11.55 6.25 -17.94
N ASP A 128 11.90 5.99 -19.19
CA ASP A 128 12.30 7.04 -20.15
C ASP A 128 11.10 7.86 -20.69
N ILE A 129 10.02 7.92 -19.91
CA ILE A 129 8.74 8.55 -20.26
C ILE A 129 8.45 9.62 -19.23
N GLU A 130 8.22 10.84 -19.70
CA GLU A 130 7.89 11.97 -18.84
C GLU A 130 6.49 11.78 -18.24
N HIS A 131 6.38 11.96 -16.93
CA HIS A 131 5.11 11.89 -16.21
C HIS A 131 4.85 13.21 -15.49
N SER A 132 3.58 13.58 -15.36
CA SER A 132 3.19 14.78 -14.64
C SER A 132 1.90 14.58 -13.85
N TRP A 133 1.71 15.43 -12.84
CA TRP A 133 0.45 15.51 -12.13
C TRP A 133 -0.60 16.23 -12.97
N ASN A 134 -1.84 15.76 -12.89
CA ASN A 134 -2.99 16.55 -13.32
C ASN A 134 -3.23 17.76 -12.37
N SER A 135 -4.14 18.64 -12.75
CA SER A 135 -4.36 19.94 -12.08
C SER A 135 -4.70 19.84 -10.58
N ASP A 136 -5.47 18.82 -10.19
CA ASP A 136 -5.89 18.59 -8.80
C ASP A 136 -4.97 17.62 -8.02
N LYS A 137 -3.90 17.15 -8.66
CA LYS A 137 -2.96 16.16 -8.11
C LYS A 137 -3.66 14.88 -7.62
N SER A 138 -4.65 14.41 -8.36
CA SER A 138 -5.26 13.09 -8.18
C SER A 138 -4.70 12.04 -9.12
N LYS A 139 -4.03 12.44 -10.20
CA LYS A 139 -3.43 11.53 -11.19
C LYS A 139 -2.00 11.91 -11.51
N PHE A 140 -1.10 10.93 -11.51
CA PHE A 140 0.27 11.05 -11.97
C PHE A 140 0.49 10.05 -13.10
N GLU A 141 0.70 10.55 -14.32
CA GLU A 141 0.57 9.76 -15.54
C GLU A 141 1.47 10.31 -16.67
N PRO A 142 1.74 9.54 -17.74
CA PRO A 142 2.49 10.01 -18.89
C PRO A 142 1.95 11.32 -19.46
N THR A 143 2.85 12.23 -19.83
CA THR A 143 2.48 13.54 -20.40
C THR A 143 1.80 13.40 -21.76
N ASP A 144 2.17 12.38 -22.52
CA ASP A 144 1.62 12.04 -23.84
C ASP A 144 0.36 11.16 -23.78
N LYS A 145 -0.06 10.72 -22.58
CA LYS A 145 -1.15 9.75 -22.36
C LYS A 145 -0.94 8.42 -23.09
N GLY A 146 0.32 8.07 -23.35
CA GLY A 146 0.72 6.86 -24.06
C GLY A 146 1.02 5.68 -23.12
N VAL A 147 1.99 4.87 -23.52
CA VAL A 147 2.47 3.74 -22.72
C VAL A 147 3.14 4.25 -21.45
N GLY A 148 3.02 3.51 -20.35
CA GLY A 148 3.62 3.93 -19.08
C GLY A 148 2.84 3.51 -17.86
N CYS A 149 3.13 4.19 -16.74
CA CYS A 149 2.54 3.93 -15.45
C CYS A 149 1.62 5.07 -15.03
N TYR A 150 0.38 4.73 -14.72
CA TYR A 150 -0.67 5.63 -14.29
C TYR A 150 -0.89 5.42 -12.79
N TYR A 151 -0.87 6.48 -12.01
CA TYR A 151 -1.27 6.47 -10.60
C TYR A 151 -2.53 7.31 -10.46
N GLU A 152 -3.56 6.78 -9.81
CA GLU A 152 -4.80 7.49 -9.50
C GLU A 152 -5.10 7.37 -8.00
N ILE A 153 -5.37 8.50 -7.37
CA ILE A 153 -5.71 8.58 -5.94
C ILE A 153 -7.22 8.74 -5.79
N LYS A 154 -7.84 7.81 -5.08
CA LYS A 154 -9.27 7.84 -4.71
C LYS A 154 -9.39 7.99 -3.19
N GLU A 155 -10.34 8.82 -2.77
CA GLU A 155 -10.58 9.08 -1.35
C GLU A 155 -11.92 8.50 -0.93
N THR A 156 -11.95 7.90 0.25
CA THR A 156 -13.16 7.53 0.97
C THR A 156 -13.21 8.26 2.31
N GLU A 157 -14.26 8.05 3.11
CA GLU A 157 -14.36 8.62 4.45
C GLU A 157 -13.22 8.14 5.37
N SER A 158 -12.83 6.88 5.26
CA SER A 158 -11.87 6.23 6.18
C SER A 158 -10.51 5.90 5.56
N ASN A 159 -10.41 5.84 4.23
CA ASN A 159 -9.23 5.38 3.52
C ASN A 159 -8.83 6.29 2.37
N THR A 160 -7.57 6.18 1.99
CA THR A 160 -7.02 6.68 0.74
C THR A 160 -6.54 5.50 -0.09
N ILE A 161 -6.96 5.43 -1.34
CA ILE A 161 -6.68 4.33 -2.25
C ILE A 161 -5.79 4.85 -3.37
N VAL A 162 -4.67 4.17 -3.63
CA VAL A 162 -3.82 4.42 -4.79
C VAL A 162 -3.98 3.25 -5.75
N GLU A 163 -4.52 3.54 -6.92
CA GLU A 163 -4.53 2.61 -8.05
C GLU A 163 -3.31 2.89 -8.91
N ASN A 164 -2.53 1.86 -9.22
CA ASN A 164 -1.40 1.94 -10.15
C ASN A 164 -1.60 0.95 -11.29
N TYR A 165 -1.61 1.46 -12.52
CA TYR A 165 -1.66 0.65 -13.73
C TYR A 165 -0.42 0.93 -14.58
N CYS A 166 0.36 -0.10 -14.89
CA CYS A 166 1.52 0.01 -15.78
C CYS A 166 1.32 -0.90 -16.99
N GLY A 167 1.32 -0.34 -18.20
CA GLY A 167 1.06 -1.09 -19.42
C GLY A 167 1.72 -0.50 -20.67
N CYS A 168 1.76 -1.32 -21.72
CA CYS A 168 2.24 -0.99 -23.05
C CYS A 168 1.09 -0.93 -24.07
#